data_AF-A0A835AYC4-F1
#
_entry.id   AF-A0A835AYC4-F1
#
_cell.length_a   1.000
_cell.length_b   1.000
_cell.length_c   1.000
_cell.angle_alpha   90.00
_cell.angle_beta   90.00
_cell.angle_gamma   90.00
#
_symmetry.space_group_name_H-M   'P 1'
#
loop_
_entity.id
_entity.type
_entity.pdbx_description
1 polymer ?
#
loop_
_entity_poly.entity_id
_entity_poly.type
_entity_poly.pdbx_seq_one_letter_code
_entity_poly.pdbx_strand_id
1 'polypeptide(L)'
;MMTDLSYPMKDNTVPFWAVPIIGIIGPTIIITAIYFKRRNVYDLHHAILGLLFSVLITAVITDAIKDGVGRPRPDFFWRCFPDGKPASVIKEGHKSFPSGHTSWSFAGLGFLSWYLAGKIKVFDRRGHVAKLCIVLAPLLLAALVAVSRVDDYWHHWQDVCTGGLLGLTVASICYLQFFPLPSDENGLWPHAYFRHILEPEGENQVQPTFMSRRNSVQNVPFHGPDAVEMRSTSQALDSMETGRREQY
;
A
#
# COMPACT_ATOMS: atom_id res chain seq x y z
N MET A 1 -30.29 -19.76 18.65
CA MET A 1 -29.51 -18.54 18.94
C MET A 1 -28.27 -18.82 19.80
N MET A 2 -28.32 -19.71 20.82
CA MET A 2 -27.11 -20.06 21.61
C MET A 2 -26.15 -21.06 20.94
N THR A 3 -26.61 -21.83 19.95
CA THR A 3 -25.83 -22.92 19.32
C THR A 3 -24.55 -22.46 18.63
N ASP A 4 -24.53 -21.22 18.12
CA ASP A 4 -23.38 -20.68 17.39
C ASP A 4 -22.28 -20.10 18.32
N LEU A 5 -22.57 -20.00 19.63
CA LEU A 5 -21.67 -19.43 20.64
C LEU A 5 -21.16 -20.46 21.66
N SER A 6 -21.54 -21.73 21.49
CA SER A 6 -21.24 -22.84 22.40
C SER A 6 -20.16 -23.81 21.89
N TYR A 7 -19.38 -23.41 20.88
CA TYR A 7 -18.28 -24.25 20.39
C TYR A 7 -17.19 -24.43 21.45
N PRO A 8 -16.56 -25.62 21.55
CA PRO A 8 -15.55 -25.87 22.56
C PRO A 8 -14.35 -24.94 22.40
N MET A 9 -13.80 -24.48 23.53
CA MET A 9 -12.57 -23.68 23.54
C MET A 9 -11.38 -24.56 23.09
N LYS A 10 -10.79 -24.22 21.95
CA LYS A 10 -9.55 -24.83 21.43
C LYS A 10 -8.37 -23.87 21.57
N ASP A 11 -7.17 -24.42 21.64
CA ASP A 11 -5.94 -23.66 21.53
C ASP A 11 -5.76 -23.08 20.12
N ASN A 12 -4.91 -22.05 20.00
CA ASN A 12 -4.64 -21.42 18.72
C ASN A 12 -3.61 -22.23 17.93
N THR A 13 -3.98 -22.74 16.76
CA THR A 13 -3.07 -23.40 15.82
C THR A 13 -1.95 -22.44 15.39
N VAL A 14 -2.32 -21.21 14.99
CA VAL A 14 -1.37 -20.11 14.77
C VAL A 14 -1.39 -19.19 15.98
N PRO A 15 -0.31 -19.14 16.78
CA PRO A 15 -0.26 -18.24 17.93
C PRO A 15 -0.02 -16.80 17.47
N PHE A 16 -0.47 -15.83 18.27
CA PHE A 16 -0.44 -14.41 17.86
C PHE A 16 0.97 -13.89 17.51
N TRP A 17 2.01 -14.35 18.21
CA TRP A 17 3.40 -13.97 17.93
C TRP A 17 3.94 -14.49 16.59
N ALA A 18 3.33 -15.53 16.01
CA ALA A 18 3.70 -16.03 14.69
C ALA A 18 3.25 -15.09 13.57
N VAL A 19 2.17 -14.34 13.77
CA VAL A 19 1.63 -13.40 12.77
C VAL A 19 2.64 -12.34 12.32
N PRO A 20 3.31 -11.57 13.20
CA PRO A 20 4.33 -10.62 12.76
C PRO A 20 5.56 -11.30 12.15
N ILE A 21 5.91 -12.53 12.56
CA ILE A 21 6.99 -13.28 11.93
C ILE A 21 6.65 -13.61 10.47
N ILE A 22 5.44 -14.13 10.24
CA ILE A 22 4.95 -14.51 8.91
C ILE A 22 4.67 -13.27 8.04
N GLY A 23 4.06 -12.23 8.60
CA GLY A 23 3.58 -11.05 7.87
C GLY A 23 4.60 -9.91 7.73
N ILE A 24 5.66 -9.87 8.53
CA ILE A 24 6.69 -8.81 8.46
C ILE A 24 8.07 -9.41 8.19
N ILE A 25 8.54 -10.32 9.05
CA ILE A 25 9.91 -10.84 8.98
C ILE A 25 10.11 -11.66 7.69
N GLY A 26 9.20 -12.58 7.39
CA GLY A 26 9.24 -13.37 6.14
C GLY A 26 9.32 -12.51 4.88
N PRO A 27 8.37 -11.58 4.65
CA PRO A 27 8.43 -10.64 3.53
C PRO A 27 9.70 -9.79 3.50
N THR A 28 10.18 -9.30 4.65
CA THR A 28 11.41 -8.51 4.73
C THR A 28 12.62 -9.32 4.26
N ILE A 29 12.72 -10.59 4.65
CA ILE A 29 13.80 -11.48 4.18
C ILE A 29 13.73 -11.65 2.65
N ILE A 30 12.54 -11.87 2.09
CA ILE A 30 12.37 -12.05 0.64
C ILE A 30 12.71 -10.77 -0.14
N ILE A 31 12.23 -9.61 0.32
CA ILE A 31 12.56 -8.31 -0.27
C ILE A 31 14.06 -8.06 -0.21
N THR A 32 14.70 -8.35 0.91
CA THR A 32 16.15 -8.19 1.08
C THR A 32 16.95 -9.14 0.17
N ALA A 33 16.48 -10.38 -0.02
CA ALA A 33 17.09 -11.31 -0.97
C ALA A 33 17.02 -10.78 -2.42
N ILE A 34 15.88 -10.17 -2.81
CA ILE A 34 15.73 -9.51 -4.11
C ILE A 34 16.68 -8.31 -4.24
N TYR A 35 16.84 -7.53 -3.16
CA TYR A 35 17.82 -6.44 -3.11
C TYR A 35 19.25 -6.92 -3.40
N PHE A 36 19.71 -8.03 -2.80
CA PHE A 36 21.07 -8.51 -3.05
C PHE A 36 21.34 -8.83 -4.53
N LYS A 37 20.31 -9.28 -5.27
CA LYS A 37 20.39 -9.56 -6.71
C LYS A 37 20.29 -8.30 -7.57
N ARG A 38 19.50 -7.31 -7.16
CA ARG A 38 19.16 -6.13 -7.98
C ARG A 38 19.98 -4.88 -7.62
N ARG A 39 20.59 -4.86 -6.44
CA ARG A 39 21.40 -3.77 -5.87
C ARG A 39 20.71 -2.40 -5.94
N ASN A 40 19.38 -2.36 -5.77
CA ASN A 40 18.59 -1.13 -5.78
C ASN A 40 18.13 -0.77 -4.35
N VAL A 41 18.79 0.23 -3.75
CA VAL A 41 18.49 0.70 -2.39
C VAL A 41 17.14 1.40 -2.31
N TYR A 42 16.76 2.19 -3.33
CA TYR A 42 15.46 2.86 -3.36
C TYR A 42 14.32 1.86 -3.35
N ASP A 43 14.46 0.77 -4.10
CA ASP A 43 13.48 -0.30 -4.11
C ASP A 43 13.34 -0.96 -2.73
N LEU A 44 14.46 -1.32 -2.10
CA LEU A 44 14.48 -1.91 -0.77
C LEU A 44 13.80 -0.99 0.26
N HIS A 45 14.16 0.30 0.25
CA HIS A 45 13.63 1.29 1.19
C HIS A 45 12.12 1.45 1.05
N HIS A 46 11.62 1.68 -0.17
CA HIS A 46 10.18 1.85 -0.41
C HIS A 46 9.39 0.56 -0.18
N ALA A 47 9.98 -0.61 -0.47
CA ALA A 47 9.35 -1.89 -0.20
C ALA A 47 9.22 -2.17 1.31
N ILE A 48 10.27 -1.90 2.11
CA ILE A 48 10.21 -2.06 3.57
C ILE A 48 9.24 -1.04 4.18
N LEU A 49 9.31 0.24 3.78
CA LEU A 49 8.38 1.26 4.26
C LEU A 49 6.92 0.90 3.93
N GLY A 50 6.65 0.50 2.69
CA GLY A 50 5.32 0.08 2.25
C GLY A 50 4.79 -1.13 3.01
N LEU A 51 5.64 -2.13 3.26
CA LEU A 51 5.29 -3.32 4.06
C LEU A 51 4.92 -2.95 5.49
N LEU A 52 5.80 -2.19 6.18
CA LEU A 52 5.58 -1.80 7.57
C LEU A 52 4.34 -0.91 7.71
N PHE A 53 4.14 0.01 6.76
CA PHE A 53 2.99 0.90 6.76
C PHE A 53 1.68 0.15 6.50
N SER A 54 1.68 -0.82 5.57
CA SER A 54 0.53 -1.70 5.30
C SER A 54 0.08 -2.46 6.55
N VAL A 55 1.03 -3.09 7.25
CA VAL A 55 0.72 -3.86 8.47
C VAL A 55 0.30 -2.93 9.60
N LEU A 56 0.97 -1.79 9.79
CA LEU A 56 0.65 -0.82 10.83
C LEU A 56 -0.75 -0.23 10.67
N ILE A 57 -1.11 0.25 9.47
CA ILE A 57 -2.45 0.77 9.22
C ILE A 57 -3.50 -0.31 9.45
N THR A 58 -3.25 -1.52 8.94
CA THR A 58 -4.19 -2.64 9.12
C THR A 58 -4.36 -2.98 10.60
N ALA A 59 -3.28 -2.94 11.38
CA ALA A 59 -3.30 -3.16 12.81
C ALA A 59 -4.23 -2.17 13.53
N VAL A 60 -3.99 -0.89 13.32
CA VAL A 60 -4.77 0.19 13.93
C VAL A 60 -6.25 0.09 13.55
N ILE A 61 -6.55 -0.10 12.26
CA ILE A 61 -7.94 -0.20 11.79
C ILE A 61 -8.62 -1.45 12.37
N THR A 62 -7.94 -2.59 12.36
CA THR A 62 -8.49 -3.86 12.89
C THR A 62 -8.85 -3.72 14.36
N ASP A 63 -7.92 -3.20 15.18
CA ASP A 63 -8.13 -3.09 16.62
C ASP A 63 -9.20 -2.04 16.95
N ALA A 64 -9.24 -0.93 16.23
CA ALA A 64 -10.30 0.07 16.36
C ALA A 64 -11.69 -0.52 16.05
N ILE A 65 -11.83 -1.31 14.98
CA ILE A 65 -13.10 -1.96 14.64
C ILE A 65 -13.46 -3.02 15.68
N LYS A 66 -12.49 -3.81 16.16
CA LYS A 66 -12.72 -4.82 17.21
C LYS A 66 -13.30 -4.19 18.47
N ASP A 67 -12.68 -3.11 18.93
CA ASP A 67 -13.11 -2.42 20.14
C ASP A 67 -14.46 -1.70 19.93
N GLY A 68 -14.76 -1.24 18.72
CA GLY A 68 -16.05 -0.62 18.39
C GLY A 68 -17.21 -1.60 18.24
N VAL A 69 -16.99 -2.78 17.64
CA VAL A 69 -18.06 -3.75 17.34
C VAL A 69 -18.38 -4.67 18.52
N GLY A 70 -17.36 -5.15 19.26
CA GLY A 70 -17.60 -5.97 20.46
C GLY A 70 -18.27 -7.34 20.19
N ARG A 71 -18.16 -7.88 18.96
CA ARG A 71 -18.84 -9.12 18.56
C ARG A 71 -18.33 -10.33 19.37
N PRO A 72 -19.21 -11.14 19.98
CA PRO A 72 -18.82 -12.35 20.70
C PRO A 72 -18.25 -13.41 19.75
N ARG A 73 -17.25 -14.17 20.22
CA ARG A 73 -16.63 -15.29 19.51
C ARG A 73 -17.52 -16.56 19.53
N PRO A 74 -17.29 -17.53 18.62
CA PRO A 74 -18.03 -18.80 18.63
C PRO A 74 -17.87 -19.63 19.92
N ASP A 75 -16.82 -19.39 20.70
CA ASP A 75 -16.53 -20.06 21.97
C ASP A 75 -16.92 -19.20 23.20
N PHE A 76 -17.70 -18.13 23.01
CA PHE A 76 -18.01 -17.14 24.05
C PHE A 76 -18.72 -17.73 25.27
N PHE A 77 -19.63 -18.69 25.08
CA PHE A 77 -20.37 -19.32 26.18
C PHE A 77 -19.43 -19.96 27.21
N TRP A 78 -18.42 -20.71 26.74
CA TRP A 78 -17.43 -21.36 27.61
C TRP A 78 -16.52 -20.36 28.32
N ARG A 79 -16.34 -19.16 27.76
CA ARG A 79 -15.59 -18.08 28.41
C ARG A 79 -16.35 -17.43 29.55
N CYS A 80 -17.68 -17.52 29.56
CA CYS A 80 -18.55 -16.93 30.60
C CYS A 80 -18.60 -17.76 31.89
N PHE A 81 -18.23 -19.03 31.83
CA PHE A 81 -18.10 -19.92 32.99
C PHE A 81 -16.64 -20.34 33.17
N PRO A 82 -15.74 -19.38 33.45
CA PRO A 82 -14.36 -19.71 33.67
C PRO A 82 -14.23 -20.47 35.01
N ASP A 83 -13.65 -21.66 35.00
CA ASP A 83 -13.29 -22.44 36.20
C ASP A 83 -12.20 -21.74 37.04
N GLY A 84 -12.44 -20.50 37.48
CA GLY A 84 -11.48 -19.60 38.13
C GLY A 84 -10.58 -18.79 37.17
N LYS A 85 -10.83 -18.77 35.85
CA LYS A 85 -10.03 -17.99 34.88
C LYS A 85 -10.34 -16.47 34.94
N PRO A 86 -9.36 -15.59 34.62
CA PRO A 86 -9.49 -14.15 34.81
C PRO A 86 -10.52 -13.46 33.89
N ALA A 87 -11.08 -12.33 34.33
CA ALA A 87 -12.05 -11.51 33.59
C ALA A 87 -11.57 -11.05 32.20
N SER A 88 -10.26 -11.02 31.97
CA SER A 88 -9.67 -10.72 30.65
C SER A 88 -10.10 -11.73 29.58
N VAL A 89 -10.38 -12.99 29.95
CA VAL A 89 -10.85 -14.03 29.02
C VAL A 89 -12.22 -13.70 28.44
N ILE A 90 -13.09 -13.09 29.24
CA ILE A 90 -14.44 -12.66 28.82
C ILE A 90 -14.33 -11.44 27.89
N LYS A 91 -13.50 -10.44 28.25
CA LYS A 91 -13.26 -9.27 27.40
C LYS A 91 -12.70 -9.67 26.03
N GLU A 92 -11.77 -10.62 26.00
CA GLU A 92 -11.23 -11.17 24.75
C GLU A 92 -12.27 -11.94 23.93
N GLY A 93 -13.27 -12.52 24.61
CA GLY A 93 -14.42 -13.15 23.98
C GLY A 93 -15.28 -12.20 23.16
N HIS A 94 -15.24 -10.89 23.42
CA HIS A 94 -15.95 -9.86 22.66
C HIS A 94 -15.16 -9.29 21.48
N LYS A 95 -13.96 -9.79 21.20
CA LYS A 95 -13.08 -9.25 20.14
C LYS A 95 -13.07 -10.13 18.90
N SER A 96 -14.24 -10.59 18.44
CA SER A 96 -14.31 -11.49 17.27
C SER A 96 -14.14 -10.76 15.94
N PHE A 97 -14.88 -9.68 15.69
CA PHE A 97 -14.91 -9.04 14.36
C PHE A 97 -14.03 -7.78 14.28
N PRO A 98 -13.25 -7.58 13.19
CA PRO A 98 -12.80 -8.57 12.20
C PRO A 98 -11.66 -9.44 12.78
N SER A 99 -11.24 -10.50 12.07
CA SER A 99 -10.11 -11.32 12.54
C SER A 99 -8.76 -10.63 12.35
N GLY A 100 -8.03 -10.39 13.45
CA GLY A 100 -6.72 -9.73 13.40
C GLY A 100 -5.59 -10.60 12.85
N HIS A 101 -5.61 -11.90 13.14
CA HIS A 101 -4.66 -12.83 12.53
C HIS A 101 -4.81 -12.82 11.00
N THR A 102 -6.05 -12.81 10.52
CA THR A 102 -6.35 -12.77 9.09
C THR A 102 -5.95 -11.43 8.48
N SER A 103 -6.42 -10.30 9.04
CA SER A 103 -6.15 -8.99 8.44
C SER A 103 -4.67 -8.65 8.37
N TRP A 104 -3.90 -8.90 9.44
CA TRP A 104 -2.45 -8.64 9.45
C TRP A 104 -1.70 -9.56 8.48
N SER A 105 -2.08 -10.83 8.40
CA SER A 105 -1.45 -11.78 7.47
C SER A 105 -1.69 -11.37 6.02
N PHE A 106 -2.93 -11.01 5.67
CA PHE A 106 -3.27 -10.51 4.33
C PHE A 106 -2.65 -9.15 4.03
N ALA A 107 -2.45 -8.27 5.02
CA ALA A 107 -1.77 -7.00 4.82
C ALA A 107 -0.28 -7.19 4.48
N GLY A 108 0.42 -8.04 5.22
CA GLY A 108 1.85 -8.31 5.01
C GLY A 108 2.14 -9.18 3.79
N LEU A 109 1.51 -10.35 3.71
CA LEU A 109 1.70 -11.29 2.60
C LEU A 109 1.01 -10.83 1.31
N GLY A 110 -0.08 -10.07 1.41
CA GLY A 110 -0.70 -9.40 0.26
C GLY A 110 0.20 -8.32 -0.31
N PHE A 111 0.84 -7.51 0.54
CA PHE A 111 1.84 -6.54 0.07
C PHE A 111 3.02 -7.26 -0.63
N LEU A 112 3.52 -8.36 -0.04
CA LEU A 112 4.55 -9.18 -0.68
C LEU A 112 4.10 -9.73 -2.04
N SER A 113 2.85 -10.20 -2.14
CA SER A 113 2.27 -10.69 -3.40
C SER A 113 2.26 -9.61 -4.48
N TRP A 114 1.78 -8.40 -4.16
CA TRP A 114 1.84 -7.23 -5.05
C TRP A 114 3.28 -6.87 -5.45
N TYR A 115 4.20 -6.84 -4.49
CA TYR A 115 5.60 -6.56 -4.73
C TYR A 115 6.23 -7.57 -5.70
N LEU A 116 6.03 -8.88 -5.46
CA LEU A 116 6.52 -9.93 -6.35
C LEU A 116 5.90 -9.82 -7.75
N ALA A 117 4.60 -9.51 -7.85
CA ALA A 117 3.90 -9.35 -9.12
C ALA A 117 4.56 -8.29 -10.02
N GLY A 118 4.94 -7.15 -9.45
CA GLY A 118 5.69 -6.11 -10.17
C GLY A 118 7.11 -6.55 -10.55
N LYS A 119 7.83 -7.21 -9.64
CA LYS A 119 9.23 -7.61 -9.89
C LYS A 119 9.42 -8.70 -10.94
N ILE A 120 8.49 -9.66 -11.00
CA ILE A 120 8.56 -10.75 -11.99
C ILE A 120 7.80 -10.44 -13.29
N LYS A 121 7.15 -9.28 -13.36
CA LYS A 121 6.24 -8.86 -14.45
C LYS A 121 5.25 -9.99 -14.77
N VAL A 122 4.38 -10.30 -13.81
CA VAL A 122 3.44 -11.43 -13.93
C VAL A 122 2.46 -11.25 -15.10
N PHE A 123 2.09 -10.00 -15.40
CA PHE A 123 1.17 -9.65 -16.49
C PHE A 123 1.88 -9.23 -17.79
N ASP A 124 3.05 -9.80 -18.09
CA ASP A 124 3.82 -9.51 -19.32
C ASP A 124 3.21 -10.07 -20.62
N ARG A 125 1.95 -10.51 -20.58
CA ARG A 125 1.20 -11.16 -21.68
C ARG A 125 1.84 -12.44 -22.25
N ARG A 126 2.88 -12.99 -21.61
CA ARG A 126 3.56 -14.22 -22.08
C ARG A 126 2.96 -15.52 -21.53
N GLY A 127 2.06 -15.43 -20.53
CA GLY A 127 1.29 -16.59 -20.05
C GLY A 127 2.07 -17.60 -19.18
N HIS A 128 3.18 -17.21 -18.54
CA HIS A 128 3.97 -18.12 -17.71
C HIS A 128 3.29 -18.40 -16.35
N VAL A 129 2.61 -19.55 -16.24
CA VAL A 129 1.86 -19.97 -15.03
C VAL A 129 2.74 -20.01 -13.77
N ALA A 130 4.02 -20.39 -13.89
CA ALA A 130 4.94 -20.42 -12.75
C ALA A 130 5.07 -19.06 -12.04
N LYS A 131 4.98 -17.94 -12.78
CA LYS A 131 4.99 -16.59 -12.18
C LYS A 131 3.77 -16.36 -11.30
N LEU A 132 2.61 -16.81 -11.77
CA LEU A 132 1.36 -16.71 -11.01
C LEU A 132 1.43 -17.54 -9.73
N CYS A 133 1.95 -18.77 -9.79
CA CYS A 133 2.13 -19.59 -8.59
C CYS A 133 3.02 -18.91 -7.53
N ILE A 134 4.10 -18.25 -7.95
CA ILE A 134 5.00 -17.51 -7.05
C ILE A 134 4.26 -16.33 -6.39
N VAL A 135 3.46 -15.59 -7.14
CA VAL A 135 2.69 -14.44 -6.64
C VAL A 135 1.55 -14.88 -5.72
N LEU A 136 0.92 -16.01 -6.00
CA LEU A 136 -0.18 -16.55 -5.19
C LEU A 136 0.29 -17.27 -3.93
N ALA A 137 1.54 -17.75 -3.86
CA ALA A 137 2.04 -18.49 -2.70
C ALA A 137 1.96 -17.71 -1.37
N PRO A 138 2.33 -16.42 -1.29
CA PRO A 138 2.08 -15.61 -0.09
C PRO A 138 0.60 -15.51 0.28
N LEU A 139 -0.30 -15.36 -0.71
CA LEU A 139 -1.74 -15.28 -0.46
C LEU A 139 -2.31 -16.61 0.03
N LEU A 140 -1.81 -17.73 -0.47
CA LEU A 140 -2.16 -19.05 0.02
C LEU A 140 -1.74 -19.23 1.48
N LEU A 141 -0.54 -18.79 1.85
CA LEU A 141 -0.09 -18.83 3.24
C LEU A 141 -0.98 -17.96 4.15
N ALA A 142 -1.37 -16.76 3.70
CA ALA A 142 -2.32 -15.91 4.43
C ALA A 142 -3.69 -16.59 4.59
N ALA A 143 -4.17 -17.26 3.53
CA ALA A 143 -5.42 -18.02 3.56
C ALA A 143 -5.35 -19.21 4.53
N LEU A 144 -4.21 -19.91 4.65
CA LEU A 144 -4.04 -20.99 5.62
C LEU A 144 -4.09 -20.46 7.07
N VAL A 145 -3.47 -19.31 7.35
CA VAL A 145 -3.64 -18.63 8.65
C VAL A 145 -5.10 -18.27 8.89
N ALA A 146 -5.80 -17.79 7.87
CA ALA A 146 -7.22 -17.42 7.95
C ALA A 146 -8.12 -18.63 8.26
N VAL A 147 -7.90 -19.76 7.57
CA VAL A 147 -8.64 -21.01 7.79
C VAL A 147 -8.46 -21.52 9.22
N SER A 148 -7.25 -21.42 9.78
CA SER A 148 -7.01 -21.82 11.18
C SER A 148 -7.92 -21.08 12.18
N ARG A 149 -8.33 -19.84 11.88
CA ARG A 149 -9.20 -19.06 12.77
C ARG A 149 -10.63 -19.56 12.81
N VAL A 150 -11.08 -20.20 11.74
CA VAL A 150 -12.38 -20.86 11.68
C VAL A 150 -12.30 -22.24 12.31
N ASP A 151 -11.25 -23.01 12.00
CA ASP A 151 -11.06 -24.39 12.50
C ASP A 151 -10.86 -24.46 14.03
N ASP A 152 -10.18 -23.46 14.58
CA ASP A 152 -9.97 -23.31 16.03
C ASP A 152 -11.20 -22.72 16.75
N TYR A 153 -12.28 -22.36 16.04
CA TYR A 153 -13.47 -21.67 16.59
C TYR A 153 -13.21 -20.31 17.23
N TRP A 154 -12.11 -19.64 16.88
CA TRP A 154 -11.81 -18.30 17.38
C TRP A 154 -12.60 -17.21 16.66
N HIS A 155 -13.02 -17.48 15.42
CA HIS A 155 -13.71 -16.52 14.57
C HIS A 155 -14.79 -17.18 13.72
N HIS A 156 -15.85 -16.42 13.44
CA HIS A 156 -16.79 -16.82 12.40
C HIS A 156 -16.18 -16.56 11.03
N TRP A 157 -16.65 -17.29 10.02
CA TRP A 157 -16.14 -17.13 8.66
C TRP A 157 -16.30 -15.69 8.12
N GLN A 158 -17.34 -14.94 8.53
CA GLN A 158 -17.51 -13.54 8.12
C GLN A 158 -16.40 -12.63 8.66
N ASP A 159 -15.94 -12.90 9.88
CA ASP A 159 -14.87 -12.13 10.54
C ASP A 159 -13.55 -12.33 9.79
N VAL A 160 -13.35 -13.55 9.30
CA VAL A 160 -12.18 -13.95 8.52
C VAL A 160 -12.24 -13.38 7.10
N CYS A 161 -13.36 -13.50 6.39
CA CYS A 161 -13.54 -12.89 5.07
C CYS A 161 -13.36 -11.37 5.10
N THR A 162 -13.96 -10.71 6.09
CA THR A 162 -13.82 -9.25 6.25
C THR A 162 -12.39 -8.86 6.61
N GLY A 163 -11.75 -9.61 7.50
CA GLY A 163 -10.33 -9.39 7.84
C GLY A 163 -9.43 -9.51 6.61
N GLY A 164 -9.64 -10.53 5.77
CA GLY A 164 -8.88 -10.74 4.55
C GLY A 164 -9.09 -9.61 3.53
N LEU A 165 -10.34 -9.19 3.31
CA LEU A 165 -10.67 -8.07 2.42
C LEU A 165 -10.04 -6.76 2.92
N LEU A 166 -10.12 -6.47 4.21
CA LEU A 166 -9.50 -5.30 4.83
C LEU A 166 -7.99 -5.31 4.59
N GLY A 167 -7.31 -6.41 4.92
CA GLY A 167 -5.86 -6.54 4.77
C GLY A 167 -5.41 -6.40 3.32
N LEU A 168 -6.09 -7.04 2.37
CA LEU A 168 -5.79 -6.92 0.94
C LEU A 168 -6.00 -5.50 0.41
N THR A 169 -7.07 -4.83 0.85
CA THR A 169 -7.39 -3.47 0.42
C THR A 169 -6.30 -2.50 0.88
N VAL A 170 -5.94 -2.56 2.17
CA VAL A 170 -4.87 -1.72 2.74
C VAL A 170 -3.53 -2.03 2.07
N ALA A 171 -3.18 -3.30 1.88
CA ALA A 171 -1.96 -3.70 1.18
C ALA A 171 -1.89 -3.14 -0.25
N SER A 172 -3.01 -3.17 -0.97
CA SER A 172 -3.10 -2.65 -2.34
C SER A 172 -2.89 -1.13 -2.36
N ILE A 173 -3.54 -0.39 -1.47
CA ILE A 173 -3.38 1.06 -1.35
C ILE A 173 -1.93 1.42 -0.99
N CYS A 174 -1.36 0.76 0.03
CA CYS A 174 0.01 1.02 0.45
C CYS A 174 1.04 0.64 -0.63
N TYR A 175 0.81 -0.43 -1.39
CA TYR A 175 1.66 -0.76 -2.54
C TYR A 175 1.61 0.33 -3.61
N LEU A 176 0.40 0.73 -4.02
CA LEU A 176 0.19 1.73 -5.07
C LEU A 176 0.68 3.13 -4.69
N GLN A 177 0.79 3.44 -3.40
CA GLN A 177 1.40 4.67 -2.92
C GLN A 177 2.89 4.77 -3.28
N PHE A 178 3.60 3.64 -3.37
CA PHE A 178 5.06 3.60 -3.58
C PHE A 178 5.46 3.04 -4.95
N PHE A 179 4.63 2.19 -5.56
CA PHE A 179 4.91 1.48 -6.79
C PHE A 179 3.77 1.61 -7.82
N PRO A 180 4.09 1.66 -9.12
CA PRO A 180 3.08 1.60 -10.17
C PRO A 180 2.40 0.23 -10.24
N LEU A 181 1.30 0.16 -10.99
CA LEU A 181 0.58 -1.09 -11.22
C LEU A 181 1.52 -2.16 -11.84
N PRO A 182 1.43 -3.44 -11.42
CA PRO A 182 2.26 -4.52 -11.97
C PRO A 182 2.10 -4.77 -13.48
N SER A 183 1.01 -4.27 -14.07
CA SER A 183 0.75 -4.36 -15.52
C SER A 183 1.38 -3.22 -16.31
N ASP A 184 1.86 -2.17 -15.64
CA ASP A 184 2.52 -1.04 -16.28
C ASP A 184 3.91 -1.46 -16.81
N GLU A 185 4.33 -0.89 -17.93
CA GLU A 185 5.65 -1.17 -18.54
C GLU A 185 6.79 -0.83 -17.57
N ASN A 186 6.54 0.20 -16.74
CA ASN A 186 7.38 0.75 -15.70
C ASN A 186 7.17 0.11 -14.30
N GLY A 187 6.37 -0.96 -14.20
CA GLY A 187 6.04 -1.75 -12.99
C GLY A 187 7.22 -2.24 -12.13
N LEU A 188 8.44 -2.07 -12.65
CA LEU A 188 9.67 -2.56 -12.06
C LEU A 188 10.29 -1.61 -11.04
N TRP A 189 10.03 -0.30 -11.14
CA TRP A 189 10.69 0.74 -10.38
C TRP A 189 9.70 1.50 -9.49
N PRO A 190 10.09 1.93 -8.27
CA PRO A 190 9.26 2.77 -7.43
C PRO A 190 9.05 4.16 -8.06
N HIS A 191 7.95 4.84 -7.72
CA HIS A 191 7.65 6.18 -8.24
C HIS A 191 8.78 7.20 -8.00
N ALA A 192 9.49 7.09 -6.87
CA ALA A 192 10.61 7.96 -6.53
C ALA A 192 11.78 7.88 -7.54
N TYR A 193 11.98 6.72 -8.19
CA TYR A 193 13.02 6.55 -9.19
C TYR A 193 12.75 7.41 -10.45
N PHE A 194 11.49 7.49 -10.87
CA PHE A 194 11.11 8.29 -12.04
C PHE A 194 11.22 9.79 -11.78
N ARG A 195 10.84 10.26 -10.58
CA ARG A 195 10.94 11.69 -10.24
C ARG A 195 12.39 12.19 -10.33
N HIS A 196 13.36 11.43 -9.81
CA HIS A 196 14.76 11.84 -9.82
C HIS A 196 15.40 11.82 -11.23
N ILE A 197 14.90 11.00 -12.16
CA ILE A 197 15.41 10.97 -13.54
C ILE A 197 14.76 12.05 -14.41
N LEU A 198 13.48 12.34 -14.17
CA LEU A 198 12.72 13.32 -14.95
C LEU A 198 12.90 14.76 -14.46
N GLU A 199 13.25 14.96 -13.19
CA GLU A 199 13.51 16.27 -12.57
C GLU A 199 14.93 16.36 -11.98
N PRO A 200 16.00 16.32 -12.78
CA PRO A 200 17.37 16.50 -12.28
C PRO A 200 17.66 17.93 -11.78
N GLU A 201 16.79 18.91 -12.04
CA GLU A 201 17.06 20.34 -11.87
C GLU A 201 16.41 20.98 -10.62
N GLY A 202 16.32 20.24 -9.50
CA GLY A 202 15.80 20.80 -8.24
C GLY A 202 16.87 21.31 -7.25
N GLU A 203 18.12 20.88 -7.39
CA GLU A 203 19.13 20.99 -6.32
C GLU A 203 20.25 22.00 -6.57
N ASN A 204 20.26 22.70 -7.71
CA ASN A 204 21.36 23.62 -8.10
C ASN A 204 21.00 25.10 -8.27
N GLN A 205 19.86 25.59 -7.75
CA GLN A 205 19.61 27.03 -7.67
C GLN A 205 19.72 27.57 -6.23
N VAL A 206 20.93 27.55 -5.68
CA VAL A 206 21.31 28.55 -4.68
C VAL A 206 21.69 29.81 -5.45
N GLN A 207 20.77 30.76 -5.56
CA GLN A 207 21.06 32.10 -6.10
C GLN A 207 22.13 32.76 -5.22
N PRO A 208 23.29 33.19 -5.77
CA PRO A 208 24.17 34.08 -5.04
C PRO A 208 23.53 35.47 -5.04
N THR A 209 23.09 35.91 -3.86
CA THR A 209 22.69 37.29 -3.62
C THR A 209 23.90 38.21 -3.82
N PHE A 210 24.09 38.74 -5.03
CA PHE A 210 24.97 39.88 -5.25
C PHE A 210 24.12 41.11 -5.53
N MET A 211 24.06 41.97 -4.51
CA MET A 211 23.69 43.37 -4.65
C MET A 211 24.55 44.02 -5.75
N SER A 212 23.93 44.63 -6.74
CA SER A 212 24.51 45.82 -7.36
C SER A 212 23.44 46.85 -7.67
N ARG A 213 23.63 47.99 -7.03
CA ARG A 213 22.77 49.15 -6.93
C ARG A 213 23.12 50.10 -8.08
N ARG A 214 22.13 50.35 -8.94
CA ARG A 214 21.76 51.65 -9.57
C ARG A 214 22.89 52.57 -10.06
N ASN A 215 22.86 52.86 -11.37
CA ASN A 215 22.98 54.19 -12.03
C ASN A 215 22.79 53.94 -13.54
N SER A 216 22.11 54.73 -14.37
CA SER A 216 21.71 56.14 -14.30
C SER A 216 20.57 56.38 -15.30
N VAL A 217 19.55 57.11 -14.86
CA VAL A 217 18.51 57.73 -15.70
C VAL A 217 19.12 58.95 -16.38
N GLN A 218 18.97 59.10 -17.69
CA GLN A 218 19.09 60.40 -18.35
C GLN A 218 18.00 60.59 -19.42
N ASN A 219 17.28 61.67 -19.18
CA ASN A 219 16.11 62.25 -19.84
C ASN A 219 16.08 62.29 -21.38
N VAL A 220 14.86 62.10 -21.91
CA VAL A 220 14.39 62.46 -23.28
C VAL A 220 14.35 64.00 -23.43
N PRO A 221 14.38 64.59 -24.65
CA PRO A 221 13.12 64.81 -25.39
C PRO A 221 13.21 64.82 -26.95
N PHE A 222 12.03 64.66 -27.58
CA PHE A 222 11.56 65.38 -28.79
C PHE A 222 11.25 64.61 -30.10
N HIS A 223 9.94 64.39 -30.31
CA HIS A 223 9.08 64.57 -31.50
C HIS A 223 9.32 63.87 -32.86
N GLY A 224 8.30 63.09 -33.27
CA GLY A 224 8.00 62.66 -34.65
C GLY A 224 7.08 61.42 -34.67
N PRO A 225 5.87 61.44 -35.29
CA PRO A 225 4.98 60.29 -35.32
C PRO A 225 5.18 59.49 -36.60
N ASP A 226 5.44 58.18 -36.51
CA ASP A 226 5.22 57.26 -37.64
C ASP A 226 5.08 55.80 -37.14
N ALA A 227 3.98 55.18 -37.60
CA ALA A 227 3.80 53.76 -37.92
C ALA A 227 3.83 52.69 -36.77
N VAL A 228 2.70 52.01 -36.48
CA VAL A 228 2.34 50.62 -36.93
C VAL A 228 3.07 49.55 -36.06
N GLU A 229 2.51 48.50 -35.44
CA GLU A 229 1.27 47.73 -35.57
C GLU A 229 1.09 46.93 -34.26
N MET A 230 -0.13 46.86 -33.72
CA MET A 230 -0.52 45.95 -32.64
C MET A 230 -1.08 44.67 -33.27
N ARG A 231 -0.21 43.71 -33.65
CA ARG A 231 -0.64 42.50 -34.40
C ARG A 231 0.18 41.23 -34.14
N SER A 232 0.44 40.90 -32.87
CA SER A 232 1.17 39.65 -32.53
C SER A 232 0.38 38.67 -31.67
N THR A 233 -0.80 39.03 -31.15
CA THR A 233 -1.54 38.19 -30.20
C THR A 233 -2.67 37.37 -30.82
N SER A 234 -3.11 37.70 -32.04
CA SER A 234 -4.21 37.00 -32.72
C SER A 234 -3.77 35.86 -33.65
N GLN A 235 -2.57 35.91 -34.25
CA GLN A 235 -2.09 34.86 -35.17
C GLN A 235 -1.62 33.57 -34.47
N ALA A 236 -1.13 33.67 -33.23
CA ALA A 236 -0.67 32.49 -32.48
C ALA A 236 -1.85 31.62 -31.99
N LEU A 237 -3.02 32.24 -31.74
CA LEU A 237 -4.23 31.53 -31.29
C LEU A 237 -4.91 30.76 -32.43
N ASP A 238 -4.95 31.31 -33.65
CA ASP A 238 -5.49 30.59 -34.83
C ASP A 238 -4.62 29.40 -35.25
N SER A 239 -3.31 29.46 -34.97
CA SER A 239 -2.35 28.39 -35.31
C SER A 239 -2.47 27.16 -34.39
N MET A 240 -2.98 27.34 -33.17
CA MET A 240 -3.17 26.24 -32.21
C MET A 240 -4.52 25.52 -32.36
N GLU A 241 -5.54 26.17 -32.94
CA GLU A 241 -6.83 25.52 -33.25
C GLU A 241 -6.82 24.74 -34.57
N THR A 242 -5.95 25.09 -35.52
CA THR A 242 -5.83 24.37 -36.81
C THR A 242 -5.03 23.07 -36.69
N GLY A 243 -4.05 22.96 -35.79
CA GLY A 243 -3.29 21.72 -35.58
C GLY A 243 -4.05 20.60 -34.86
N ARG A 244 -5.23 20.89 -34.30
CA ARG A 244 -6.07 19.93 -33.55
C ARG A 244 -7.16 19.27 -34.41
N ARG A 245 -7.27 19.62 -35.70
CA ARG A 245 -8.28 19.07 -36.64
C ARG A 245 -7.74 18.16 -37.74
N GLU A 246 -6.43 17.97 -37.83
CA GLU A 246 -5.81 16.89 -38.60
C GLU A 246 -4.95 16.10 -37.62
N GLN A 247 -5.43 15.01 -37.05
CA GLN A 247 -5.45 13.70 -37.69
C GLN A 247 -6.50 12.82 -37.00
N TYR A 248 -7.32 12.16 -37.81
CA TYR A 248 -8.06 10.96 -37.46
C TYR A 248 -7.13 9.87 -36.91
#